data_AF-A0A8H6J2B5-F1
#
_entry.id   AF-A0A8H6J2B5-F1
#
_cell.length_a   1.000
_cell.length_b   1.000
_cell.length_c   1.000
_cell.angle_alpha   90.00
_cell.angle_beta   90.00
_cell.angle_gamma   90.00
#
_symmetry.space_group_name_H-M   'P 1'
#
loop_
_entity.id
_entity.type
_entity.pdbx_description
1 polymer ?
#
loop_
_entity_poly.entity_id
_entity_poly.type
_entity_poly.pdbx_seq_one_letter_code
_entity_poly.pdbx_strand_id
1 'polypeptide(L)' 'MWRCEQIKRRYKADVYIQVRYKNRYYEYSSSNERNFPRSRAELETTYPIPVARSPVDYEERKSRGEVQD' A
#
# COMPACT_ATOMS: atom_id res chain seq x y z
N MET A 1 4.32 -0.36 -14.17
CA MET A 1 4.70 -0.17 -12.75
C MET A 1 5.54 1.08 -12.48
N TRP A 2 5.72 1.99 -13.44
CA TRP A 2 6.54 3.21 -13.26
C TRP A 2 6.13 4.08 -12.06
N ARG A 3 4.82 4.17 -11.76
CA ARG A 3 4.33 4.89 -10.57
C ARG A 3 4.89 4.33 -9.26
N CYS A 4 5.07 3.02 -9.15
CA CYS A 4 5.62 2.39 -7.95
C CYS A 4 7.11 2.73 -7.79
N GLU A 5 7.86 2.74 -8.89
CA GLU A 5 9.25 3.21 -8.91
C GLU A 5 9.37 4.69 -8.50
N GLN A 6 8.44 5.53 -8.94
CA GLN A 6 8.39 6.93 -8.50
C GLN A 6 8.15 7.05 -6.99
N ILE A 7 7.22 6.26 -6.42
CA ILE A 7 6.96 6.22 -4.97
C ILE A 7 8.22 5.78 -4.23
N LYS A 8 8.84 4.67 -4.64
CA LYS A 8 10.10 4.17 -4.07
C LYS A 8 11.18 5.24 -4.08
N ARG A 9 11.41 5.89 -5.23
CA ARG A 9 12.47 6.90 -5.37
C ARG A 9 12.21 8.14 -4.53
N ARG A 10 10.96 8.63 -4.53
CA ARG A 10 10.54 9.87 -3.86
C ARG A 10 10.51 9.73 -2.34
N TYR A 11 9.96 8.64 -1.85
CA TYR A 11 9.73 8.44 -0.41
C TYR A 11 10.70 7.45 0.24
N LYS A 12 11.63 6.88 -0.54
CA LYS A 12 12.56 5.82 -0.07
C LYS A 12 11.81 4.65 0.59
N ALA A 13 10.66 4.32 0.03
CA ALA A 13 9.76 3.29 0.54
C ALA A 13 9.85 2.02 -0.29
N ASP A 14 9.67 0.87 0.36
CA ASP A 14 9.39 -0.38 -0.32
C ASP A 14 7.89 -0.51 -0.60
N VAL A 15 7.58 -0.88 -1.84
CA VAL A 15 6.22 -0.95 -2.38
C VAL A 15 5.98 -2.36 -2.87
N TYR A 16 4.95 -3.00 -2.31
CA TYR A 16 4.41 -4.23 -2.83
C TYR A 16 2.97 -4.00 -3.28
N ILE A 17 2.62 -4.51 -4.46
CA ILE A 17 1.25 -4.46 -4.98
C ILE A 17 0.89 -5.82 -5.55
N GLN A 18 -0.26 -6.33 -5.11
CA GLN A 18 -0.95 -7.44 -5.75
C GLN A 18 -2.21 -6.90 -6.43
N VAL A 19 -2.39 -7.23 -7.71
CA VAL A 19 -3.54 -6.83 -8.51
C VAL A 19 -4.23 -8.07 -9.03
N ARG A 20 -5.53 -8.19 -8.78
CA ARG A 20 -6.38 -9.23 -9.40
C ARG A 20 -7.18 -8.62 -10.55
N TYR A 21 -6.98 -9.10 -11.77
CA TYR A 21 -7.71 -8.66 -12.95
C TYR A 21 -8.10 -9.86 -13.82
N LYS A 22 -9.38 -9.99 -14.19
CA LYS A 22 -9.91 -11.11 -15.00
C LYS A 22 -9.45 -12.49 -14.49
N ASN A 23 -9.58 -12.70 -13.18
CA ASN A 23 -9.15 -13.93 -12.48
C ASN A 23 -7.64 -14.27 -12.58
N ARG A 24 -6.81 -13.30 -12.97
CA ARG A 24 -5.34 -13.40 -12.94
C ARG A 24 -4.77 -12.51 -11.86
N TYR A 25 -3.70 -12.97 -11.24
CA TYR A 25 -2.98 -12.25 -10.21
C TYR A 25 -1.68 -11.72 -10.79
N TYR A 26 -1.39 -10.46 -10.51
CA TYR A 26 -0.18 -9.76 -10.91
C TYR A 26 0.47 -9.19 -9.67
N GLU A 27 1.77 -9.36 -9.56
CA GLU A 27 2.52 -8.91 -8.41
C GLU A 27 3.69 -8.04 -8.84
N TYR A 28 4.00 -7.08 -7.98
CA TYR A 28 5.19 -6.27 -8.07
C TYR A 28 5.74 -6.03 -6.68
N SER A 29 7.05 -6.22 -6.56
CA SER A 29 7.81 -5.77 -5.40
C SER A 29 8.90 -4.84 -5.89
N SER A 30 9.02 -3.68 -5.23
CA SER A 30 10.16 -2.78 -5.42
C SER A 30 11.36 -3.17 -4.56
N SER A 31 11.20 -4.12 -3.64
CA SER A 31 12.24 -4.58 -2.72
C SER A 31 12.92 -5.84 -3.26
N ASN A 32 14.21 -5.98 -2.97
CA ASN A 32 14.96 -7.22 -3.20
C ASN A 32 14.89 -8.17 -1.97
N GLU A 33 14.22 -7.75 -0.90
CA GLU A 33 14.03 -8.58 0.29
C GLU A 33 13.09 -9.75 -0.03
N ARG A 34 13.54 -10.97 0.24
CA ARG A 34 12.80 -12.19 -0.08
C ARG A 34 11.50 -12.36 0.70
N ASN A 35 11.42 -11.75 1.89
CA ASN A 35 10.31 -11.90 2.81
C ASN A 35 9.36 -10.70 2.79
N PHE A 36 9.50 -9.80 1.79
CA PHE A 36 8.61 -8.66 1.63
C PHE A 36 7.56 -8.95 0.54
N PRO A 37 6.26 -8.78 0.82
CA PRO A 37 5.68 -8.28 2.07
C PRO A 37 5.64 -9.36 3.14
N ARG A 38 5.77 -8.94 4.41
CA ARG A 38 5.53 -9.84 5.55
C ARG A 38 4.06 -10.19 5.65
N SER A 39 3.77 -11.37 6.21
CA SER A 39 2.41 -11.79 6.52
C SER A 39 1.75 -10.87 7.54
N ARG A 40 0.41 -10.85 7.57
CA ARG A 40 -0.34 -10.02 8.53
C ARG A 40 0.00 -10.36 9.98
N ALA A 41 0.16 -11.65 10.29
CA ALA A 41 0.53 -12.11 11.63
C ALA A 41 1.91 -11.59 12.07
N GLU A 42 2.91 -11.62 11.17
CA GLU A 42 4.22 -11.04 11.45
C GLU A 42 4.15 -9.53 11.68
N LEU A 43 3.34 -8.83 10.88
CA LEU A 43 3.14 -7.39 11.00
C LEU A 43 2.46 -6.98 12.32
N GLU A 44 1.56 -7.80 12.85
CA GLU A 44 0.88 -7.53 14.14
C GLU A 44 1.81 -7.64 15.35
N THR A 45 2.95 -8.33 15.21
CA THR A 45 4.00 -8.38 16.24
C THR A 45 5.00 -7.21 16.15
N THR A 46 4.89 -6.37 15.12
CA THR A 46 5.79 -5.23 14.88
C THR A 46 5.20 -3.95 15.47
N TYR A 47 6.03 -3.12 16.09
CA TYR A 47 5.65 -1.77 16.55
C TYR A 47 6.26 -0.68 15.64
N PRO A 48 5.47 0.31 15.20
CA PRO A 48 4.04 0.47 15.43
C PRO A 48 3.21 -0.56 14.63
N ILE A 49 2.03 -0.90 15.17
CA ILE A 49 1.10 -1.81 14.48
C ILE A 49 0.71 -1.19 13.13
N PRO A 50 0.88 -1.91 12.01
CA PRO A 50 0.60 -1.34 10.69
C PRO A 50 -0.87 -0.97 10.50
N VAL A 51 -1.08 0.27 10.07
CA VAL A 51 -2.41 0.81 9.74
C VAL A 51 -2.84 0.26 8.38
N ALA A 52 -3.89 -0.56 8.37
CA ALA A 52 -4.57 -0.97 7.16
C ALA A 52 -5.58 0.11 6.75
N ARG A 53 -5.62 0.45 5.47
CA ARG A 53 -6.60 1.37 4.88
C ARG A 53 -7.31 0.69 3.73
N SER A 54 -8.60 0.92 3.63
CA SER A 54 -9.49 0.42 2.58
C SER A 54 -10.10 1.62 1.83
N PRO A 55 -10.75 1.41 0.68
CA PRO A 55 -11.32 2.52 -0.10
C PRO A 55 -12.25 3.45 0.71
N VAL A 56 -13.04 2.92 1.65
CA VAL A 56 -13.96 3.72 2.48
C VAL A 56 -13.22 4.74 3.34
N ASP A 57 -12.02 4.43 3.82
CA ASP A 57 -11.18 5.36 4.59
C ASP A 57 -10.79 6.63 3.80
N TYR A 58 -10.84 6.56 2.45
CA TYR A 58 -10.49 7.67 1.56
C TYR A 58 -11.72 8.43 1.06
N GLU A 59 -12.88 7.79 0.98
CA GLU A 59 -14.15 8.44 0.62
C GLU A 59 -14.59 9.44 1.69
N GLU A 60 -14.46 9.09 2.97
CA GLU A 60 -14.77 10.00 4.08
C GLU A 60 -13.90 11.27 4.08
N ARG A 61 -12.63 11.15 3.66
CA ARG A 61 -11.73 12.32 3.57
C ARG A 61 -12.12 13.28 2.46
N LYS A 62 -12.70 12.78 1.37
CA LYS A 62 -13.16 13.61 0.25
C LYS A 62 -14.37 14.46 0.67
N SER A 63 -15.31 13.86 1.43
CA SER A 63 -16.48 14.57 1.96
C SER A 63 -16.14 15.68 2.97
N ARG A 64 -15.03 15.54 3.72
CA ARG A 64 -14.56 16.56 4.68
C ARG A 64 -13.74 17.68 4.02
N GLY A 65 -13.25 17.48 2.80
CA GLY A 65 -12.51 18.47 2.03
C GLY A 65 -13.39 19.42 1.20
N GLU A 66 -14.71 19.19 1.17
CA GLU A 66 -15.69 20.03 0.45
C GLU A 66 -16.41 21.03 1.37
N VAL A 67 -15.95 21.21 2.62
CA VAL A 67 -16.43 22.27 3.55
C VAL A 67 -15.27 23.19 3.92
N GLN A 68 -14.90 24.08 3.00
CA GLN A 68 -14.08 25.31 3.07
C GLN A 68 -13.53 25.51 1.65
N ASP A 69 -13.87 26.53 0.85
CA ASP A 69 -14.37 27.90 1.06
C ASP A 69 -15.32 28.25 -0.11
#